data_AF-A0A497TMU3-F1
#
_entry.id   AF-A0A497TMU3-F1
#
_cell.length_a   1.000
_cell.length_b   1.000
_cell.length_c   1.000
_cell.angle_alpha   90.00
_cell.angle_beta   90.00
_cell.angle_gamma   90.00
#
_symmetry.space_group_name_H-M   'P 1'
#
loop_
_entity.id
_entity.type
_entity.pdbx_description
1 polymer ?
#
loop_
_entity_poly.entity_id
_entity_poly.type
_entity_poly.pdbx_seq_one_letter_code
_entity_poly.pdbx_strand_id
1 'polypeptide(L)'
;MLYMYTSNSYSSDKATKCDEFAAHPDDPGKWAAGVEDSKLVLGPAVIYCQQALNEYPDTPRFQFQLGRVFYLQGKASEAVDSLVLAAENNYLPAYYYLASILETGVLGEVDMETAETYYSNAIEGGFEIARQAKEDMLNGEAVMEEVVPLADSNQQYVSQQTSLGSSPEKRQKSFSPSGFEYGRLLQSLYEGDFEIIDAIAKERSIFIYLEKIVDIYSQSFVNNDPNGDCEYYASVELGDRVRYKAQGLSSLGRIQLDQLAQAGNIVASRIQAMLNGRMIDVFSDIAQSEQRRERYVKYAERDASMLAKLYGCKSPVFIHLFDNLEAYVYGRAPDHVSGLTAIRHHCKASAMSKGGSEVESFLVCGCFAAEFDKVGVARDEINWLGKNYDQGKNFMKLTQKYKGLHEKISECLF
;
A
#
# COMPACT_ATOMS: atom_id res chain seq x y z
N MET A 1 54.28 -16.39 -17.57
CA MET A 1 53.23 -15.70 -16.78
C MET A 1 51.96 -16.51 -16.89
N LEU A 2 51.65 -17.37 -15.91
CA LEU A 2 50.32 -17.94 -15.74
C LEU A 2 49.57 -17.03 -14.76
N TYR A 3 48.46 -16.44 -15.20
CA TYR A 3 47.52 -15.78 -14.30
C TYR A 3 46.63 -16.86 -13.68
N MET A 4 46.82 -17.13 -12.39
CA MET A 4 45.84 -17.87 -11.59
C MET A 4 44.71 -16.90 -11.23
N TYR A 5 43.52 -17.12 -11.79
CA TYR A 5 42.31 -16.52 -11.26
C TYR A 5 41.95 -17.25 -9.96
N THR A 6 42.12 -16.58 -8.83
CA THR A 6 41.48 -16.99 -7.58
C THR A 6 40.00 -16.65 -7.68
N SER A 7 39.15 -17.66 -7.91
CA SER A 7 37.73 -17.55 -7.66
C SER A 7 37.52 -17.35 -6.16
N ASN A 8 37.05 -16.16 -5.78
CA ASN A 8 36.53 -15.91 -4.43
C ASN A 8 35.21 -16.70 -4.31
N SER A 9 35.25 -17.89 -3.75
CA SER A 9 34.05 -18.57 -3.26
C SER A 9 33.59 -17.85 -1.98
N TYR A 10 32.72 -16.86 -2.14
CA TYR A 10 31.91 -16.39 -1.01
C TYR A 10 31.03 -17.56 -0.60
N SER A 11 31.36 -18.17 0.54
CA SER A 11 30.73 -19.37 1.07
C SER A 11 29.23 -19.14 1.25
N SER A 12 28.46 -19.87 0.45
CA SER A 12 27.01 -19.97 0.55
C SER A 12 26.57 -20.89 1.69
N ASP A 13 27.45 -21.22 2.65
CA ASP A 13 27.32 -22.29 3.69
C ASP A 13 26.73 -21.86 5.03
N LYS A 14 26.10 -20.68 5.10
CA LYS A 14 25.41 -20.23 6.31
C LYS A 14 23.91 -20.08 6.08
N ALA A 15 23.12 -20.58 7.02
CA ALA A 15 21.69 -20.30 7.09
C ALA A 15 21.44 -18.79 7.12
N THR A 16 20.51 -18.34 6.29
CA THR A 16 20.08 -16.95 6.18
C THR A 16 18.78 -16.72 6.93
N LYS A 17 18.36 -15.45 7.02
CA LYS A 17 17.03 -15.12 7.53
C LYS A 17 15.91 -15.63 6.64
N CYS A 18 16.13 -15.82 5.34
CA CYS A 18 15.15 -16.47 4.48
C CYS A 18 14.93 -17.93 4.93
N ASP A 19 16.01 -18.67 5.19
CA ASP A 19 15.92 -20.06 5.67
C ASP A 19 15.17 -20.14 7.00
N GLU A 20 15.47 -19.25 7.95
CA GLU A 20 14.81 -19.23 9.27
C GLU A 20 13.30 -18.95 9.20
N PHE A 21 12.86 -18.12 8.24
CA PHE A 21 11.47 -17.63 8.17
C PHE A 21 10.62 -18.35 7.14
N ALA A 22 11.23 -18.95 6.11
CA ALA A 22 10.54 -19.41 4.92
C ALA A 22 10.89 -20.83 4.49
N ALA A 23 11.86 -21.50 5.12
CA ALA A 23 12.10 -22.92 4.82
C ALA A 23 10.86 -23.76 5.17
N HIS A 24 10.51 -24.71 4.30
CA HIS A 24 9.48 -25.68 4.60
C HIS A 24 10.04 -26.77 5.53
N PRO A 25 9.32 -27.22 6.57
CA PRO A 25 9.79 -28.24 7.50
C PRO A 25 10.16 -29.57 6.82
N ASP A 26 9.43 -29.96 5.77
CA ASP A 26 9.69 -31.19 5.01
C ASP A 26 10.67 -31.01 3.84
N ASP A 27 11.20 -29.80 3.62
CA ASP A 27 12.18 -29.60 2.55
C ASP A 27 13.49 -30.33 2.91
N PRO A 28 13.93 -31.33 2.11
CA PRO A 28 15.18 -32.04 2.37
C PRO A 28 16.42 -31.17 2.14
N GLY A 29 16.29 -30.10 1.36
CA GLY A 29 17.32 -29.10 1.09
C GLY A 29 17.33 -27.91 2.05
N LYS A 30 16.51 -27.92 3.12
CA LYS A 30 16.41 -26.80 4.08
C LYS A 30 17.68 -26.60 4.91
N TRP A 31 17.95 -25.34 5.24
CA TRP A 31 19.14 -24.93 5.99
C TRP A 31 18.83 -24.37 7.39
N ALA A 32 17.55 -24.34 7.75
CA ALA A 32 17.06 -24.06 9.09
C ALA A 32 16.00 -25.11 9.47
N ALA A 33 15.43 -25.01 10.67
CA ALA A 33 14.42 -25.96 11.14
C ALA A 33 13.16 -26.04 10.24
N GLY A 34 12.89 -24.98 9.47
CA GLY A 34 11.64 -24.81 8.75
C GLY A 34 10.53 -24.26 9.63
N VAL A 35 9.53 -23.66 9.00
CA VAL A 35 8.35 -23.07 9.65
C VAL A 35 7.12 -23.66 8.99
N GLU A 36 6.22 -24.26 9.75
CA GLU A 36 4.93 -24.77 9.24
C GLU A 36 4.14 -23.68 8.52
N ASP A 37 3.39 -24.02 7.47
CA ASP A 37 2.61 -23.07 6.66
C ASP A 37 1.68 -22.20 7.55
N SER A 38 0.97 -22.82 8.50
CA SER A 38 0.09 -22.14 9.47
C SER A 38 0.78 -21.19 10.46
N LYS A 39 2.12 -21.27 10.59
CA LYS A 39 2.92 -20.45 11.52
C LYS A 39 3.80 -19.44 10.81
N LEU A 40 3.78 -19.45 9.48
CA LEU A 40 4.65 -18.61 8.69
C LEU A 40 4.15 -17.17 8.72
N VAL A 41 5.03 -16.25 9.13
CA VAL A 41 4.73 -14.82 9.08
C VAL A 41 5.14 -14.30 7.70
N LEU A 42 4.16 -14.18 6.81
CA LEU A 42 4.34 -14.03 5.36
C LEU A 42 5.16 -12.79 4.98
N GLY A 43 4.89 -11.63 5.57
CA GLY A 43 5.61 -10.38 5.26
C GLY A 43 7.12 -10.45 5.47
N PRO A 44 7.63 -10.74 6.69
CA PRO A 44 9.05 -10.91 6.95
C PRO A 44 9.72 -11.93 6.03
N ALA A 45 9.04 -13.04 5.77
CA ALA A 45 9.55 -14.10 4.92
C ALA A 45 9.83 -13.62 3.48
N VAL A 46 8.91 -12.85 2.87
CA VAL A 46 9.14 -12.23 1.55
C VAL A 46 10.39 -11.34 1.57
N ILE A 47 10.51 -10.47 2.57
CA ILE A 47 11.62 -9.50 2.64
C ILE A 47 12.96 -10.22 2.76
N TYR A 48 13.06 -11.18 3.68
CA TYR A 48 14.30 -11.91 3.88
C TYR A 48 14.69 -12.74 2.68
N CYS A 49 13.71 -13.35 1.99
CA CYS A 49 13.98 -14.11 0.79
C CYS A 49 14.34 -13.24 -0.41
N GLN A 50 13.72 -12.07 -0.57
CA GLN A 50 14.13 -11.12 -1.59
C GLN A 50 15.54 -10.56 -1.32
N GLN A 51 15.89 -10.28 -0.05
CA GLN A 51 17.24 -9.88 0.33
C GLN A 51 18.26 -11.00 0.05
N ALA A 52 17.92 -12.24 0.39
CA ALA A 52 18.76 -13.39 0.11
C ALA A 52 18.97 -13.60 -1.41
N LEU A 53 17.94 -13.38 -2.23
CA LEU A 53 18.06 -13.44 -3.69
C LEU A 53 18.81 -12.25 -4.30
N ASN A 54 18.77 -11.07 -3.68
CA ASN A 54 19.60 -9.96 -4.12
C ASN A 54 21.10 -10.23 -3.90
N GLU A 55 21.43 -10.95 -2.82
CA GLU A 55 22.81 -11.32 -2.49
C GLU A 55 23.25 -12.60 -3.20
N TYR A 56 22.33 -13.55 -3.39
CA TYR A 56 22.56 -14.89 -3.94
C TYR A 56 21.49 -15.27 -4.99
N PRO A 57 21.45 -14.57 -6.14
CA PRO A 57 20.34 -14.65 -7.11
C PRO A 57 20.12 -16.04 -7.71
N ASP A 58 21.19 -16.82 -7.84
CA ASP A 58 21.16 -18.14 -8.46
C ASP A 58 20.92 -19.27 -7.45
N THR A 59 20.52 -18.95 -6.21
CA THR A 59 20.30 -19.97 -5.17
C THR A 59 18.88 -20.54 -5.27
N PRO A 60 18.69 -21.79 -5.73
CA PRO A 60 17.37 -22.31 -6.03
C PRO A 60 16.48 -22.46 -4.78
N ARG A 61 17.10 -22.71 -3.61
CA ARG A 61 16.37 -22.78 -2.34
C ARG A 61 15.67 -21.46 -1.99
N PHE A 62 16.28 -20.31 -2.29
CA PHE A 62 15.68 -19.02 -1.96
C PHE A 62 14.54 -18.69 -2.92
N GLN A 63 14.65 -19.12 -4.18
CA GLN A 63 13.55 -19.05 -5.15
C GLN A 63 12.36 -19.91 -4.71
N PHE A 64 12.63 -21.14 -4.25
CA PHE A 64 11.60 -22.01 -3.67
C PHE A 64 10.93 -21.39 -2.44
N GLN A 65 11.73 -20.93 -1.48
CA GLN A 65 11.24 -20.33 -0.24
C GLN A 65 10.42 -19.06 -0.51
N LEU A 66 10.84 -18.20 -1.44
CA LEU A 66 10.05 -17.04 -1.85
C LEU A 66 8.74 -17.45 -2.54
N GLY A 67 8.81 -18.42 -3.45
CA GLY A 67 7.64 -18.93 -4.17
C GLY A 67 6.58 -19.54 -3.25
N ARG A 68 7.01 -20.33 -2.26
CA ARG A 68 6.15 -20.83 -1.19
C ARG A 68 5.46 -19.69 -0.44
N VAL A 69 6.20 -18.66 -0.06
CA VAL A 69 5.64 -17.53 0.68
C VAL A 69 4.60 -16.77 -0.16
N PHE A 70 4.84 -16.58 -1.46
CA PHE A 70 3.86 -15.98 -2.36
C PHE A 70 2.62 -16.85 -2.57
N TYR A 71 2.79 -18.17 -2.66
CA TYR A 71 1.67 -19.11 -2.73
C TYR A 71 0.75 -18.95 -1.52
N LEU A 72 1.33 -18.94 -0.31
CA LEU A 72 0.59 -18.75 0.94
C LEU A 72 -0.01 -17.34 1.10
N GLN A 73 0.49 -16.33 0.37
CA GLN A 73 -0.12 -14.99 0.28
C GLN A 73 -1.30 -14.92 -0.70
N GLY A 74 -1.61 -15.99 -1.42
CA GLY A 74 -2.59 -15.99 -2.52
C GLY A 74 -2.08 -15.27 -3.78
N LYS A 75 -0.78 -15.00 -3.87
CA LYS A 75 -0.13 -14.36 -5.03
C LYS A 75 0.37 -15.41 -6.01
N ALA A 76 -0.57 -16.14 -6.60
CA ALA A 76 -0.26 -17.32 -7.40
C ALA A 76 0.66 -17.02 -8.59
N SER A 77 0.52 -15.86 -9.25
CA SER A 77 1.38 -15.49 -10.39
C SER A 77 2.84 -15.33 -9.95
N GLU A 78 3.09 -14.55 -8.89
CA GLU A 78 4.42 -14.34 -8.34
C GLU A 78 5.03 -15.62 -7.74
N ALA A 79 4.17 -16.49 -7.21
CA ALA A 79 4.57 -17.83 -6.76
C ALA A 79 5.11 -18.65 -7.94
N VAL A 80 4.38 -18.74 -9.05
CA VAL A 80 4.82 -19.47 -10.26
C VAL A 80 6.16 -18.95 -10.76
N ASP A 81 6.33 -17.63 -10.87
CA ASP A 81 7.59 -17.04 -11.35
C ASP A 81 8.80 -17.51 -10.53
N SER A 82 8.66 -17.54 -9.20
CA SER A 82 9.74 -17.97 -8.29
C SER A 82 9.92 -19.49 -8.28
N LEU A 83 8.82 -20.25 -8.26
CA LEU A 83 8.85 -21.71 -8.18
C LEU A 83 9.38 -22.36 -9.47
N VAL A 84 9.07 -21.79 -10.64
CA VAL A 84 9.62 -22.26 -11.92
C VAL A 84 11.13 -22.08 -11.94
N LEU A 85 11.65 -20.93 -11.52
CA LEU A 85 13.11 -20.72 -11.42
C LEU A 85 13.78 -21.72 -10.48
N ALA A 86 13.14 -22.04 -9.35
CA ALA A 86 13.63 -23.07 -8.44
C ALA A 86 13.65 -24.46 -9.10
N ALA A 87 12.55 -24.85 -9.75
CA ALA A 87 12.39 -26.13 -10.42
C ALA A 87 13.35 -26.30 -11.61
N GLU A 88 13.53 -25.27 -12.44
CA GLU A 88 14.48 -25.26 -13.57
C GLU A 88 15.94 -25.44 -13.11
N ASN A 89 16.23 -25.06 -11.86
CA ASN A 89 17.52 -25.30 -11.21
C ASN A 89 17.54 -26.57 -10.35
N ASN A 90 16.65 -27.52 -10.63
CA ASN A 90 16.52 -28.84 -9.99
C ASN A 90 16.20 -28.79 -8.49
N TYR A 91 15.56 -27.73 -8.00
CA TYR A 91 15.02 -27.69 -6.63
C TYR A 91 13.64 -28.35 -6.61
N LEU A 92 13.64 -29.68 -6.64
CA LEU A 92 12.47 -30.53 -6.80
C LEU A 92 11.29 -30.25 -5.85
N PRO A 93 11.48 -29.82 -4.58
CA PRO A 93 10.36 -29.40 -3.72
C PRO A 93 9.46 -28.30 -4.31
N ALA A 94 9.96 -27.48 -5.23
CA ALA A 94 9.15 -26.44 -5.88
C ALA A 94 7.99 -27.00 -6.70
N TYR A 95 8.11 -28.23 -7.20
CA TYR A 95 7.03 -28.88 -7.94
C TYR A 95 5.78 -29.14 -7.09
N TYR A 96 5.88 -29.24 -5.76
CA TYR A 96 4.71 -29.39 -4.89
C TYR A 96 3.75 -28.22 -5.01
N TYR A 97 4.26 -27.00 -4.83
CA TYR A 97 3.43 -25.79 -4.90
C TYR A 97 2.95 -25.52 -6.33
N LEU A 98 3.76 -25.82 -7.36
CA LEU A 98 3.31 -25.74 -8.75
C LEU A 98 2.18 -26.73 -9.05
N ALA A 99 2.26 -27.97 -8.53
CA ALA A 99 1.20 -28.96 -8.68
C ALA A 99 -0.11 -28.48 -8.05
N SER A 100 -0.05 -27.93 -6.83
CA SER A 100 -1.23 -27.39 -6.16
C SER A 100 -1.88 -26.22 -6.91
N ILE A 101 -1.08 -25.32 -7.51
CA ILE A 101 -1.60 -24.23 -8.35
C ILE A 101 -2.37 -24.78 -9.58
N LEU A 102 -1.87 -25.85 -10.20
CA LEU A 102 -2.50 -26.49 -11.37
C LEU A 102 -3.74 -27.30 -10.99
N GLU A 103 -3.68 -28.01 -9.86
CA GLU A 103 -4.80 -28.78 -9.30
C GLU A 103 -5.99 -27.86 -8.97
N THR A 104 -5.73 -26.71 -8.35
CA THR A 104 -6.79 -25.76 -7.96
C THR A 104 -7.29 -24.88 -9.10
N GLY A 105 -6.52 -24.74 -10.18
CA GLY A 105 -6.86 -23.85 -11.30
C GLY A 105 -6.84 -22.37 -10.94
N VAL A 106 -6.12 -21.95 -9.89
CA VAL A 106 -6.14 -20.55 -9.40
C VAL A 106 -5.64 -19.53 -10.45
N LEU A 107 -4.86 -19.97 -11.44
CA LEU A 107 -4.37 -19.14 -12.56
C LEU A 107 -4.98 -19.49 -13.92
N GLY A 108 -5.94 -20.41 -14.00
CA GLY A 108 -6.45 -20.87 -15.29
C GLY A 108 -7.37 -22.09 -15.19
N GLU A 109 -7.33 -22.94 -16.21
CA GLU A 109 -8.04 -24.22 -16.16
C GLU A 109 -7.28 -25.20 -15.27
N VAL A 110 -8.03 -26.06 -14.57
CA VAL A 110 -7.47 -27.16 -13.80
C VAL A 110 -6.72 -28.12 -14.72
N ASP A 111 -5.48 -28.47 -14.38
CA ASP A 111 -4.63 -29.40 -15.12
C ASP A 111 -4.11 -30.51 -14.19
N MET A 112 -4.97 -31.51 -13.96
CA MET A 112 -4.69 -32.64 -13.06
C MET A 112 -3.55 -33.53 -13.58
N GLU A 113 -3.37 -33.65 -14.91
CA GLU A 113 -2.33 -34.51 -15.50
C GLU A 113 -0.94 -33.92 -15.24
N THR A 114 -0.78 -32.61 -15.47
CA THR A 114 0.47 -31.92 -15.15
C THR A 114 0.69 -31.85 -13.64
N ALA A 115 -0.36 -31.60 -12.84
CA ALA A 115 -0.27 -31.61 -11.38
C ALA A 115 0.22 -32.96 -10.84
N GLU A 116 -0.30 -34.08 -11.37
CA GLU A 116 0.14 -35.43 -10.99
C GLU A 116 1.65 -35.62 -11.25
N THR A 117 2.11 -35.18 -12.42
CA THR A 117 3.52 -35.25 -12.80
C THR A 117 4.39 -34.44 -11.84
N TYR A 118 3.95 -33.23 -11.49
CA TYR A 118 4.69 -32.34 -10.60
C TYR A 118 4.74 -32.86 -9.16
N TYR A 119 3.64 -33.37 -8.62
CA TYR A 119 3.69 -34.05 -7.32
C TYR A 119 4.66 -35.24 -7.34
N SER A 120 4.71 -36.00 -8.43
CA SER A 120 5.66 -37.11 -8.58
C SER A 120 7.12 -36.63 -8.56
N ASN A 121 7.43 -35.52 -9.22
CA ASN A 121 8.76 -34.90 -9.19
C ASN A 121 9.15 -34.42 -7.79
N ALA A 122 8.20 -33.84 -7.04
CA ALA A 122 8.44 -33.40 -5.66
C ALA A 122 8.74 -34.60 -4.72
N ILE A 123 8.01 -35.71 -4.88
CA ILE A 123 8.26 -36.97 -4.16
C ILE A 123 9.64 -37.53 -4.51
N GLU A 124 10.02 -37.55 -5.79
CA GLU A 124 11.38 -37.96 -6.22
C GLU A 124 12.46 -37.08 -5.59
N GLY A 125 12.15 -35.79 -5.41
CA GLY A 125 12.99 -34.83 -4.69
C GLY A 125 13.09 -35.02 -3.19
N GLY A 126 12.37 -36.00 -2.61
CA GLY A 126 12.32 -36.26 -1.17
C GLY A 126 11.37 -35.37 -0.40
N PHE A 127 10.48 -34.62 -1.07
CA PHE A 127 9.47 -33.79 -0.45
C PHE A 127 8.22 -34.62 -0.13
N GLU A 128 8.31 -35.42 0.93
CA GLU A 128 7.40 -36.55 1.17
C GLU A 128 5.92 -36.14 1.38
N ILE A 129 5.67 -34.91 1.84
CA ILE A 129 4.31 -34.36 1.97
C ILE A 129 3.54 -34.35 0.63
N ALA A 130 4.25 -34.27 -0.49
CA ALA A 130 3.67 -34.36 -1.83
C ALA A 130 3.01 -35.71 -2.12
N ARG A 131 3.38 -36.80 -1.42
CA ARG A 131 2.73 -38.10 -1.60
C ARG A 131 1.28 -38.06 -1.17
N GLN A 132 1.02 -37.51 0.01
CA GLN A 132 -0.35 -37.42 0.54
C GLN A 132 -1.19 -36.51 -0.35
N ALA A 133 -0.67 -35.31 -0.70
CA ALA A 133 -1.37 -34.39 -1.60
C ALA A 133 -1.71 -35.03 -2.96
N LYS A 134 -0.78 -35.82 -3.52
CA LYS A 134 -1.04 -36.58 -4.75
C LYS A 134 -2.17 -37.60 -4.60
N GLU A 135 -2.16 -38.36 -3.50
CA GLU A 135 -3.19 -39.37 -3.23
C GLU A 135 -4.56 -38.73 -3.04
N ASP A 136 -4.63 -37.63 -2.30
CA ASP A 136 -5.86 -36.86 -2.05
C ASP A 136 -6.44 -36.32 -3.37
N MET A 137 -5.59 -35.70 -4.20
CA MET A 137 -5.93 -35.23 -5.54
C MET A 137 -6.52 -36.37 -6.41
N LEU A 138 -5.87 -37.53 -6.45
CA LEU A 138 -6.31 -38.68 -7.27
C LEU A 138 -7.62 -39.31 -6.79
N ASN A 139 -7.90 -39.25 -5.49
CA ASN A 139 -9.13 -39.76 -4.90
C ASN A 139 -10.31 -38.78 -5.06
N GLY A 140 -10.07 -37.57 -5.60
CA GLY A 140 -11.07 -36.51 -5.66
C GLY A 140 -11.42 -35.95 -4.28
N GLU A 141 -10.62 -36.28 -3.27
CA GLU A 141 -10.64 -35.67 -1.95
C GLU A 141 -9.82 -34.38 -2.08
N ALA A 142 -10.40 -33.37 -2.74
CA ALA A 142 -9.71 -32.08 -2.86
C ALA A 142 -9.37 -31.60 -1.44
N VAL A 143 -8.08 -31.58 -1.13
CA VAL A 143 -7.57 -30.77 -0.03
C VAL A 143 -7.75 -29.35 -0.54
N MET A 144 -8.92 -28.76 -0.27
CA MET A 144 -8.87 -27.36 0.09
C MET A 144 -8.01 -27.35 1.35
N GLU A 145 -6.69 -27.26 1.19
CA GLU A 145 -5.93 -26.46 2.14
C GLU A 145 -6.73 -25.18 2.16
N GLU A 146 -7.39 -24.95 3.28
CA GLU A 146 -8.17 -23.76 3.48
C GLU A 146 -7.14 -22.65 3.27
N VAL A 147 -7.09 -22.08 2.06
CA VAL A 147 -6.56 -20.75 1.83
C VAL A 147 -7.57 -19.93 2.58
N VAL A 148 -7.43 -19.90 3.92
CA VAL A 148 -8.28 -19.15 4.82
C VAL A 148 -8.16 -17.76 4.24
N PRO A 149 -9.20 -17.21 3.59
CA PRO A 149 -9.21 -15.79 3.32
C PRO A 149 -9.09 -15.23 4.72
N LEU A 150 -7.99 -14.53 5.04
CA LEU A 150 -7.74 -14.00 6.39
C LEU A 150 -9.02 -13.33 6.88
N ALA A 151 -9.81 -14.09 7.62
CA ALA A 151 -11.14 -13.72 8.03
C ALA A 151 -10.91 -12.92 9.29
N ASP A 152 -10.92 -11.61 9.13
CA ASP A 152 -11.40 -10.66 10.13
C ASP A 152 -10.79 -10.83 11.55
N SER A 153 -9.50 -11.12 11.67
CA SER A 153 -8.79 -11.14 12.96
C SER A 153 -8.67 -9.75 13.61
N ASN A 154 -9.14 -8.69 12.94
CA ASN A 154 -9.16 -7.33 13.44
C ASN A 154 -10.27 -7.02 14.46
N GLN A 155 -11.26 -7.89 14.67
CA GLN A 155 -12.38 -7.57 15.59
C GLN A 155 -12.12 -7.88 17.07
N GLN A 156 -11.09 -8.67 17.41
CA GLN A 156 -10.84 -9.05 18.82
C GLN A 156 -9.86 -8.15 19.57
N TYR A 157 -9.22 -7.19 18.91
CA TYR A 157 -8.24 -6.28 19.53
C TYR A 157 -8.84 -4.95 20.06
N VAL A 158 -10.13 -4.69 19.85
CA VAL A 158 -10.77 -3.38 20.17
C VAL A 158 -11.07 -3.19 21.68
N SER A 159 -10.83 -4.18 22.55
CA SER A 159 -11.21 -4.07 23.98
C SER A 159 -10.06 -3.83 24.97
N GLN A 160 -8.81 -3.60 24.51
CA GLN A 160 -7.70 -3.22 25.40
C GLN A 160 -7.12 -1.84 25.08
N GLN A 161 -7.98 -0.82 25.12
CA GLN A 161 -7.53 0.55 25.39
C GLN A 161 -8.13 1.00 26.72
N THR A 162 -7.46 0.66 27.82
CA THR A 162 -7.51 1.48 29.04
C THR A 162 -6.17 1.38 29.78
N SER A 163 -5.56 2.55 29.98
CA SER A 163 -4.37 2.81 30.80
C SER A 163 -2.99 2.41 30.24
N LEU A 164 -2.55 3.08 29.16
CA LEU A 164 -1.12 3.31 28.96
C LEU A 164 -0.72 4.59 29.71
N GLY A 165 0.11 4.40 30.75
CA GLY A 165 0.64 5.47 31.58
C GLY A 165 1.35 6.54 30.75
N SER A 166 1.05 7.79 31.07
CA SER A 166 1.66 8.98 30.50
C SER A 166 3.17 9.00 30.76
N SER A 167 3.94 8.49 29.80
CA SER A 167 5.35 8.85 29.65
C SER A 167 5.42 10.33 29.25
N PRO A 168 6.45 11.10 29.64
CA PRO A 168 6.45 12.55 29.48
C PRO A 168 6.33 12.91 27.99
N GLU A 169 5.28 13.64 27.62
CA GLU A 169 5.02 14.14 26.27
C GLU A 169 6.25 14.92 25.76
N LYS A 170 7.15 14.24 25.05
CA LYS A 170 8.04 14.90 24.11
C LYS A 170 7.13 15.63 23.13
N ARG A 171 7.22 16.97 23.06
CA ARG A 171 6.46 17.81 22.12
C ARG A 171 6.32 17.08 20.78
N GLN A 172 5.11 16.61 20.49
CA GLN A 172 4.83 15.94 19.23
C GLN A 172 5.14 16.90 18.09
N LYS A 173 5.98 16.47 17.17
CA LYS A 173 6.32 17.25 15.98
C LYS A 173 5.09 17.31 15.08
N SER A 174 4.70 18.51 14.67
CA SER A 174 3.75 18.68 13.58
C SER A 174 4.32 18.07 12.30
N PHE A 175 3.45 17.59 11.40
CA PHE A 175 3.88 17.13 10.09
C PHE A 175 4.61 18.26 9.33
N SER A 176 5.76 17.93 8.73
CA SER A 176 6.51 18.77 7.82
C SER A 176 6.62 18.06 6.47
N PRO A 177 6.16 18.70 5.37
CA PRO A 177 6.22 18.10 4.04
C PRO A 177 7.61 18.17 3.39
N SER A 178 8.57 18.86 4.02
CA SER A 178 9.91 19.02 3.47
C SER A 178 10.66 17.70 3.41
N GLY A 179 11.20 17.37 2.23
CA GLY A 179 11.95 16.14 1.97
C GLY A 179 11.12 14.98 1.42
N PHE A 180 9.79 15.09 1.41
CA PHE A 180 8.90 14.15 0.73
C PHE A 180 8.72 14.55 -0.73
N GLU A 181 8.66 13.59 -1.64
CA GLU A 181 8.51 13.83 -3.09
C GLU A 181 7.15 14.44 -3.36
N TYR A 182 6.12 13.84 -2.76
CA TYR A 182 4.75 14.31 -2.82
C TYR A 182 4.37 14.97 -1.49
N GLY A 183 5.28 15.78 -0.93
CA GLY A 183 5.07 16.45 0.35
C GLY A 183 3.80 17.30 0.37
N ARG A 184 3.42 17.93 -0.75
CA ARG A 184 2.14 18.68 -0.85
C ARG A 184 0.94 17.76 -0.73
N LEU A 185 0.95 16.59 -1.38
CA LEU A 185 -0.13 15.61 -1.27
C LEU A 185 -0.25 15.09 0.16
N LEU A 186 0.86 14.70 0.78
CA LEU A 186 0.87 14.24 2.18
C LEU A 186 0.43 15.34 3.14
N GLN A 187 0.81 16.60 2.89
CA GLN A 187 0.35 17.73 3.68
C GLN A 187 -1.16 17.91 3.57
N SER A 188 -1.71 17.82 2.36
CA SER A 188 -3.15 17.91 2.11
C SER A 188 -3.91 16.74 2.74
N LEU A 189 -3.39 15.51 2.68
CA LEU A 189 -3.93 14.38 3.43
C LEU A 189 -3.91 14.64 4.94
N TYR A 190 -2.79 15.08 5.50
CA TYR A 190 -2.67 15.37 6.94
C TYR A 190 -3.61 16.50 7.40
N GLU A 191 -3.84 17.52 6.57
CA GLU A 191 -4.72 18.65 6.86
C GLU A 191 -6.20 18.39 6.55
N GLY A 192 -6.51 17.29 5.85
CA GLY A 192 -7.85 16.95 5.39
C GLY A 192 -8.32 17.77 4.18
N ASP A 193 -7.41 18.36 3.40
CA ASP A 193 -7.75 19.20 2.22
C ASP A 193 -7.98 18.34 0.97
N PHE A 194 -9.15 17.69 0.92
CA PHE A 194 -9.49 16.75 -0.16
C PHE A 194 -9.64 17.45 -1.52
N GLU A 195 -9.95 18.75 -1.56
CA GLU A 195 -10.02 19.51 -2.80
C GLU A 195 -8.63 19.63 -3.46
N ILE A 196 -7.58 19.87 -2.67
CA ILE A 196 -6.22 19.89 -3.19
C ILE A 196 -5.79 18.49 -3.60
N ILE A 197 -6.21 17.44 -2.89
CA ILE A 197 -5.95 16.06 -3.30
C ILE A 197 -6.58 15.78 -4.66
N ASP A 198 -7.87 16.10 -4.85
CA ASP A 198 -8.55 15.94 -6.14
C ASP A 198 -7.86 16.74 -7.27
N ALA A 199 -7.37 17.94 -6.96
CA ALA A 199 -6.64 18.76 -7.91
C ALA A 199 -5.30 18.16 -8.33
N ILE A 200 -4.55 17.56 -7.39
CA ILE A 200 -3.30 16.83 -7.65
C ILE A 200 -3.58 15.49 -8.35
N ALA A 201 -4.65 14.82 -7.96
CA ALA A 201 -5.04 13.49 -8.42
C ALA A 201 -5.68 13.45 -9.80
N LYS A 202 -5.77 14.59 -10.48
CA LYS A 202 -6.00 14.64 -11.93
C LYS A 202 -5.00 13.79 -12.70
N GLU A 203 -3.78 13.64 -12.20
CA GLU A 203 -2.86 12.63 -12.68
C GLU A 203 -3.13 11.29 -11.97
N ARG A 204 -3.79 10.35 -12.65
CA ARG A 204 -4.12 9.02 -12.09
C ARG A 204 -2.91 8.29 -11.49
N SER A 205 -1.71 8.57 -12.00
CA SER A 205 -0.47 8.01 -11.49
C SER A 205 -0.21 8.33 -10.01
N ILE A 206 -0.80 9.39 -9.44
CA ILE A 206 -0.65 9.69 -8.01
C ILE A 206 -1.25 8.61 -7.12
N PHE A 207 -2.28 7.92 -7.60
CA PHE A 207 -2.89 6.83 -6.85
C PHE A 207 -1.97 5.62 -6.77
N ILE A 208 -1.06 5.42 -7.73
CA ILE A 208 0.00 4.41 -7.62
C ILE A 208 0.90 4.72 -6.42
N TYR A 209 1.21 6.01 -6.21
CA TYR A 209 1.97 6.43 -5.04
C TYR A 209 1.22 6.20 -3.73
N LEU A 210 -0.07 6.57 -3.66
CA LEU A 210 -0.89 6.35 -2.46
C LEU A 210 -1.12 4.86 -2.18
N GLU A 211 -1.39 4.07 -3.21
CA GLU A 211 -1.57 2.62 -3.15
C GLU A 211 -0.28 1.99 -2.61
N LYS A 212 0.86 2.33 -3.20
CA LYS A 212 2.14 1.78 -2.77
C LYS A 212 2.49 2.20 -1.33
N ILE A 213 2.15 3.43 -0.91
CA ILE A 213 2.28 3.83 0.50
C ILE A 213 1.49 2.90 1.41
N VAL A 214 0.21 2.64 1.10
CA VAL A 214 -0.62 1.71 1.88
C VAL A 214 -0.02 0.31 1.85
N ASP A 215 0.40 -0.19 0.68
CA ASP A 215 0.98 -1.51 0.50
C ASP A 215 2.27 -1.74 1.32
N ILE A 216 3.07 -0.68 1.53
CA ILE A 216 4.29 -0.78 2.33
C ILE A 216 3.97 -1.01 3.80
N TYR A 217 2.92 -0.36 4.31
CA TYR A 217 2.46 -0.58 5.68
C TYR A 217 1.55 -1.80 5.79
N SER A 218 1.00 -2.30 4.68
CA SER A 218 0.21 -3.52 4.65
C SER A 218 1.03 -4.80 4.66
N GLN A 219 2.31 -4.71 4.34
CA GLN A 219 3.24 -5.80 4.51
C GLN A 219 3.54 -5.98 6.01
N SER A 220 3.47 -7.23 6.49
CA SER A 220 3.62 -7.60 7.91
C SER A 220 4.98 -7.25 8.53
N PHE A 221 5.89 -6.60 7.80
CA PHE A 221 7.16 -6.08 8.32
C PHE A 221 7.57 -4.80 7.56
N VAL A 222 7.33 -3.64 8.16
CA VAL A 222 7.96 -2.40 7.69
C VAL A 222 9.36 -2.40 8.28
N ASN A 223 10.42 -2.43 7.45
CA ASN A 223 11.82 -2.47 7.90
C ASN A 223 12.20 -1.38 8.93
N ASN A 224 11.39 -0.34 9.07
CA ASN A 224 11.56 0.77 10.01
C ASN A 224 10.57 0.77 11.18
N ASP A 225 9.81 -0.32 11.37
CA ASP A 225 8.88 -0.54 12.47
C ASP A 225 9.14 -1.91 13.12
N PRO A 226 10.17 -2.01 13.97
CA PRO A 226 10.55 -3.27 14.60
C PRO A 226 9.49 -3.80 15.58
N ASN A 227 8.45 -3.02 15.89
CA ASN A 227 7.39 -3.38 16.83
C ASN A 227 6.10 -3.85 16.15
N GLY A 228 6.00 -3.76 14.81
CA GLY A 228 4.75 -4.06 14.09
C GLY A 228 3.62 -3.07 14.38
N ASP A 229 3.93 -1.88 14.89
CA ASP A 229 2.98 -0.83 15.20
C ASP A 229 2.19 -0.30 13.97
N CYS A 230 2.72 -0.46 12.76
CA CYS A 230 2.10 -0.05 11.51
C CYS A 230 1.09 -1.05 10.96
N GLU A 231 1.08 -2.30 11.46
CA GLU A 231 0.20 -3.37 10.96
C GLU A 231 -1.29 -3.02 11.14
N TYR A 232 -1.64 -2.15 12.08
CA TYR A 232 -3.02 -1.67 12.21
C TYR A 232 -3.54 -0.95 10.94
N TYR A 233 -2.64 -0.29 10.21
CA TYR A 233 -2.97 0.44 8.98
C TYR A 233 -2.83 -0.44 7.73
N ALA A 234 -2.54 -1.73 7.92
CA ALA A 234 -2.38 -2.77 6.91
C ALA A 234 -3.69 -3.33 6.38
N SER A 235 -4.70 -2.53 6.07
CA SER A 235 -5.90 -3.11 5.48
C SER A 235 -5.71 -3.29 3.97
N VAL A 236 -5.71 -4.56 3.52
CA VAL A 236 -5.78 -4.91 2.09
C VAL A 236 -6.93 -4.15 1.42
N GLU A 237 -8.05 -3.97 2.16
CA GLU A 237 -9.18 -3.18 1.71
C GLU A 237 -8.81 -1.73 1.39
N LEU A 238 -8.00 -1.04 2.20
CA LEU A 238 -7.63 0.35 1.91
C LEU A 238 -6.83 0.45 0.61
N GLY A 239 -5.92 -0.49 0.35
CA GLY A 239 -5.18 -0.55 -0.93
C GLY A 239 -6.12 -0.72 -2.13
N ASP A 240 -7.08 -1.64 -2.04
CA ASP A 240 -8.12 -1.83 -3.06
C ASP A 240 -8.99 -0.59 -3.26
N ARG A 241 -9.33 0.11 -2.18
CA ARG A 241 -10.11 1.36 -2.25
C ARG A 241 -9.35 2.48 -2.92
N VAL A 242 -8.04 2.59 -2.66
CA VAL A 242 -7.18 3.53 -3.40
C VAL A 242 -7.20 3.20 -4.89
N ARG A 243 -7.07 1.92 -5.28
CA ARG A 243 -7.18 1.47 -6.68
C ARG A 243 -8.53 1.83 -7.30
N TYR A 244 -9.64 1.57 -6.60
CA TYR A 244 -10.98 1.91 -7.08
C TYR A 244 -11.17 3.42 -7.25
N LYS A 245 -10.70 4.23 -6.29
CA LYS A 245 -10.72 5.69 -6.39
C LYS A 245 -9.92 6.18 -7.60
N ALA A 246 -8.76 5.57 -7.89
CA ALA A 246 -7.93 5.89 -9.06
C ALA A 246 -8.65 5.68 -10.39
N GLN A 247 -9.49 4.65 -10.43
CA GLN A 247 -10.31 4.34 -11.61
C GLN A 247 -11.49 5.30 -11.74
N GLY A 248 -11.81 6.09 -10.72
CA GLY A 248 -13.02 6.91 -10.65
C GLY A 248 -14.27 6.09 -10.31
N LEU A 249 -14.09 4.87 -9.80
CA LEU A 249 -15.20 4.05 -9.31
C LEU A 249 -15.55 4.55 -7.92
N SER A 250 -16.69 5.22 -7.77
CA SER A 250 -17.29 5.38 -6.45
C SER A 250 -17.73 4.01 -5.92
N SER A 251 -17.79 3.87 -4.60
CA SER A 251 -18.09 2.62 -3.85
C SER A 251 -19.43 1.93 -4.16
N LEU A 252 -20.15 2.37 -5.19
CA LEU A 252 -21.44 1.83 -5.63
C LEU A 252 -21.41 1.50 -7.13
N GLY A 253 -20.90 0.31 -7.47
CA GLY A 253 -21.45 -0.60 -8.50
C GLY A 253 -21.85 -0.09 -9.89
N ARG A 254 -21.38 1.08 -10.33
CA ARG A 254 -21.60 1.57 -11.70
C ARG A 254 -20.25 1.85 -12.32
N ILE A 255 -19.79 0.91 -13.15
CA ILE A 255 -18.79 1.20 -14.17
C ILE A 255 -19.34 2.40 -14.96
N GLN A 256 -18.75 3.58 -14.79
CA GLN A 256 -19.12 4.75 -15.56
C GLN A 256 -18.87 4.41 -17.03
N LEU A 257 -19.89 4.51 -17.88
CA LEU A 257 -19.78 4.29 -19.33
C LEU A 257 -18.60 5.09 -19.93
N ASP A 258 -18.29 6.25 -19.35
CA ASP A 258 -17.18 7.12 -19.74
C ASP A 258 -15.79 6.48 -19.50
N GLN A 259 -15.64 5.59 -18.53
CA GLN A 259 -14.37 4.89 -18.27
C GLN A 259 -14.13 3.76 -19.25
N LEU A 260 -15.17 3.00 -19.60
CA LEU A 260 -15.12 2.04 -20.72
C LEU A 260 -14.84 2.79 -22.04
N ALA A 261 -15.42 3.98 -22.22
CA ALA A 261 -15.12 4.82 -23.36
C ALA A 261 -13.67 5.31 -23.36
N GLN A 262 -13.11 5.73 -22.22
CA GLN A 262 -11.71 6.15 -22.12
C GLN A 262 -10.72 5.00 -22.32
N ALA A 263 -10.95 3.85 -21.67
CA ALA A 263 -10.14 2.66 -21.87
C ALA A 263 -10.25 2.18 -23.33
N GLY A 264 -11.46 2.18 -23.88
CA GLY A 264 -11.73 1.93 -25.30
C GLY A 264 -11.00 2.90 -26.22
N ASN A 265 -10.93 4.20 -25.88
CA ASN A 265 -10.21 5.20 -26.66
C ASN A 265 -8.69 5.02 -26.61
N ILE A 266 -8.13 4.61 -25.46
CA ILE A 266 -6.70 4.29 -25.33
C ILE A 266 -6.35 3.04 -26.14
N VAL A 267 -7.17 2.00 -26.03
CA VAL A 267 -6.99 0.76 -26.80
C VAL A 267 -7.17 1.03 -28.29
N ALA A 268 -8.20 1.77 -28.69
CA ALA A 268 -8.46 2.14 -30.07
C ALA A 268 -7.37 3.04 -30.66
N SER A 269 -6.83 4.00 -29.91
CA SER A 269 -5.74 4.86 -30.39
C SER A 269 -4.44 4.08 -30.58
N ARG A 270 -4.15 3.14 -29.67
CA ARG A 270 -3.02 2.21 -29.80
C ARG A 270 -3.21 1.31 -31.01
N ILE A 271 -4.37 0.67 -31.17
CA ILE A 271 -4.71 -0.16 -32.34
C ILE A 271 -4.56 0.65 -33.63
N GLN A 272 -5.08 1.88 -33.67
CA GLN A 272 -4.95 2.76 -34.83
C GLN A 272 -3.49 3.12 -35.13
N ALA A 273 -2.67 3.34 -34.10
CA ALA A 273 -1.23 3.56 -34.28
C ALA A 273 -0.54 2.30 -34.84
N MET A 274 -0.90 1.10 -34.40
CA MET A 274 -0.41 -0.16 -34.96
C MET A 274 -0.81 -0.31 -36.44
N LEU A 275 -2.09 -0.08 -36.77
CA LEU A 275 -2.61 -0.16 -38.14
C LEU A 275 -1.95 0.84 -39.09
N ASN A 276 -1.52 2.01 -38.58
CA ASN A 276 -0.81 3.03 -39.35
C ASN A 276 0.72 2.80 -39.38
N GLY A 277 1.22 1.64 -38.93
CA GLY A 277 2.65 1.32 -38.93
C GLY A 277 3.48 2.07 -37.88
N ARG A 278 2.84 2.72 -36.90
CA ARG A 278 3.48 3.49 -35.82
C ARG A 278 3.66 2.66 -34.55
N MET A 279 4.11 1.42 -34.69
CA MET A 279 4.36 0.51 -33.55
C MET A 279 5.37 1.10 -32.55
N ILE A 280 6.37 1.85 -33.03
CA ILE A 280 7.38 2.51 -32.18
C ILE A 280 6.74 3.49 -31.19
N ASP A 281 5.72 4.25 -31.62
CA ASP A 281 5.02 5.21 -30.76
C ASP A 281 4.28 4.47 -29.63
N VAL A 282 3.62 3.34 -29.95
CA VAL A 282 2.91 2.53 -28.95
C VAL A 282 3.88 1.94 -27.92
N PHE A 283 5.01 1.38 -28.36
CA PHE A 283 6.02 0.85 -27.45
C PHE A 283 6.66 1.94 -26.59
N SER A 284 6.94 3.12 -27.18
CA SER A 284 7.45 4.27 -26.45
C SER A 284 6.45 4.73 -25.38
N ASP A 285 5.15 4.81 -25.71
CA ASP A 285 4.11 5.20 -24.75
C ASP A 285 3.98 4.20 -23.59
N ILE A 286 4.05 2.90 -23.87
CA ILE A 286 4.05 1.85 -22.85
C ILE A 286 5.30 1.95 -21.97
N ALA A 287 6.49 2.02 -22.57
CA ALA A 287 7.74 2.13 -21.83
C ALA A 287 7.79 3.37 -20.95
N GLN A 288 7.31 4.53 -21.44
CA GLN A 288 7.21 5.74 -20.64
C GLN A 288 6.17 5.62 -19.51
N SER A 289 5.09 4.87 -19.73
CA SER A 289 4.09 4.58 -18.71
C SER A 289 4.67 3.73 -17.58
N GLU A 290 5.40 2.67 -17.92
CA GLU A 290 6.09 1.83 -16.94
C GLU A 290 7.15 2.62 -16.18
N GLN A 291 7.98 3.41 -16.89
CA GLN A 291 8.98 4.25 -16.23
C GLN A 291 8.34 5.27 -15.29
N ARG A 292 7.17 5.84 -15.63
CA ARG A 292 6.41 6.70 -14.71
C ARG A 292 5.98 5.91 -13.49
N ARG A 293 5.36 4.74 -13.67
CA ARG A 293 4.92 3.84 -12.58
C ARG A 293 6.06 3.50 -11.63
N GLU A 294 7.20 3.07 -12.15
CA GLU A 294 8.40 2.77 -11.35
C GLU A 294 8.86 3.96 -10.50
N ARG A 295 8.84 5.18 -11.07
CA ARG A 295 9.18 6.39 -10.29
C ARG A 295 8.23 6.59 -9.12
N TYR A 296 6.92 6.47 -9.34
CA TYR A 296 5.92 6.62 -8.27
C TYR A 296 6.11 5.57 -7.17
N VAL A 297 6.36 4.31 -7.54
CA VAL A 297 6.65 3.23 -6.60
C VAL A 297 7.89 3.54 -5.77
N LYS A 298 9.00 3.94 -6.41
CA LYS A 298 10.24 4.29 -5.73
C LYS A 298 10.07 5.48 -4.77
N TYR A 299 9.30 6.49 -5.17
CA TYR A 299 9.02 7.64 -4.32
C TYR A 299 8.13 7.26 -3.13
N ALA A 300 7.12 6.42 -3.33
CA ALA A 300 6.29 5.90 -2.25
C ALA A 300 7.10 5.10 -1.23
N GLU A 301 8.00 4.22 -1.69
CA GLU A 301 8.91 3.44 -0.83
C GLU A 301 9.81 4.31 0.04
N ARG A 302 10.41 5.33 -0.58
CA ARG A 302 11.24 6.31 0.13
C ARG A 302 10.43 7.09 1.16
N ASP A 303 9.29 7.65 0.74
CA ASP A 303 8.48 8.55 1.55
C ASP A 303 7.76 7.80 2.68
N ALA A 304 7.28 6.58 2.46
CA ALA A 304 6.75 5.72 3.51
C ALA A 304 7.83 5.38 4.54
N SER A 305 9.00 4.93 4.09
CA SER A 305 10.13 4.66 5.00
C SER A 305 10.49 5.88 5.85
N MET A 306 10.43 7.08 5.25
CA MET A 306 10.71 8.33 5.94
C MET A 306 9.61 8.71 6.93
N LEU A 307 8.32 8.53 6.59
CA LEU A 307 7.18 8.76 7.49
C LEU A 307 7.31 7.91 8.76
N ALA A 308 7.50 6.60 8.61
CA ALA A 308 7.69 5.68 9.73
C ALA A 308 8.88 6.09 10.61
N LYS A 309 10.03 6.37 9.99
CA LYS A 309 11.26 6.72 10.69
C LYS A 309 11.17 8.06 11.44
N LEU A 310 10.55 9.08 10.85
CA LEU A 310 10.52 10.43 11.41
C LEU A 310 9.47 10.59 12.51
N TYR A 311 8.32 9.93 12.36
CA TYR A 311 7.17 10.14 13.24
C TYR A 311 6.80 8.89 14.05
N GLY A 312 6.94 7.69 13.46
CA GLY A 312 6.46 6.43 14.03
C GLY A 312 4.96 6.22 13.76
N CYS A 313 4.54 4.96 13.60
CA CYS A 313 3.19 4.62 13.18
C CYS A 313 2.10 4.90 14.23
N LYS A 314 2.47 4.95 15.51
CA LYS A 314 1.59 5.38 16.61
C LYS A 314 1.53 6.89 16.81
N SER A 315 2.23 7.67 15.99
CA SER A 315 2.20 9.13 16.12
C SER A 315 0.88 9.69 15.57
N PRO A 316 0.39 10.82 16.12
CA PRO A 316 -0.76 11.51 15.56
C PRO A 316 -0.57 11.94 14.12
N VAL A 317 0.67 12.23 13.70
CA VAL A 317 0.97 12.52 12.30
C VAL A 317 0.60 11.36 11.40
N PHE A 318 1.00 10.15 11.79
CA PHE A 318 0.71 8.95 11.04
C PHE A 318 -0.78 8.60 11.07
N ILE A 319 -1.39 8.61 12.26
CA ILE A 319 -2.83 8.38 12.46
C ILE A 319 -3.65 9.33 11.56
N HIS A 320 -3.37 10.64 11.62
CA HIS A 320 -4.11 11.63 10.85
C HIS A 320 -4.00 11.41 9.34
N LEU A 321 -2.80 11.05 8.85
CA LEU A 321 -2.58 10.77 7.43
C LEU A 321 -3.45 9.60 6.95
N PHE A 322 -3.48 8.50 7.70
CA PHE A 322 -4.18 7.29 7.30
C PHE A 322 -5.69 7.38 7.49
N ASP A 323 -6.16 7.95 8.60
CA ASP A 323 -7.60 8.18 8.81
C ASP A 323 -8.16 9.09 7.72
N ASN A 324 -7.43 10.15 7.34
CA ASN A 324 -7.85 11.02 6.23
C ASN A 324 -7.72 10.35 4.86
N LEU A 325 -6.72 9.51 4.63
CA LEU A 325 -6.63 8.73 3.39
C LEU A 325 -7.83 7.79 3.26
N GLU A 326 -8.18 7.10 4.33
CA GLU A 326 -9.36 6.24 4.41
C GLU A 326 -10.62 7.07 4.10
N ALA A 327 -10.88 8.13 4.87
CA ALA A 327 -12.03 9.01 4.63
C ALA A 327 -12.10 9.50 3.17
N TYR A 328 -10.96 9.87 2.57
CA TYR A 328 -10.90 10.33 1.18
C TYR A 328 -11.31 9.24 0.17
N VAL A 329 -10.81 8.01 0.31
CA VAL A 329 -11.15 6.92 -0.62
C VAL A 329 -12.58 6.41 -0.44
N TYR A 330 -13.13 6.49 0.78
CA TYR A 330 -14.54 6.18 1.06
C TYR A 330 -15.49 7.33 0.72
N GLY A 331 -14.98 8.51 0.37
CA GLY A 331 -15.81 9.68 0.08
C GLY A 331 -16.51 10.26 1.32
N ARG A 332 -15.92 10.06 2.51
CA ARG A 332 -16.35 10.68 3.77
C ARG A 332 -15.72 12.08 3.91
N ALA A 333 -16.20 12.87 4.86
CA ALA A 333 -15.49 14.07 5.29
C ALA A 333 -14.16 13.68 5.98
N PRO A 334 -13.11 14.52 5.92
CA PRO A 334 -11.86 14.25 6.61
C PRO A 334 -12.08 14.04 8.12
N ASP A 335 -11.51 12.98 8.66
CA ASP A 335 -11.59 12.66 10.09
C ASP A 335 -10.74 13.63 10.93
N HIS A 336 -9.67 14.18 10.33
CA HIS A 336 -8.80 15.18 10.92
C HIS A 336 -8.67 16.40 10.03
N VAL A 337 -8.92 17.58 10.60
CA VAL A 337 -8.71 18.86 9.90
C VAL A 337 -7.76 19.74 10.67
N SER A 338 -6.86 20.43 9.96
CA SER A 338 -5.99 21.44 10.57
C SER A 338 -5.71 22.60 9.60
N GLY A 339 -4.98 23.61 10.06
CA GLY A 339 -4.65 24.78 9.24
C GLY A 339 -5.88 25.51 8.71
N LEU A 340 -5.76 26.00 7.48
CA LEU A 340 -6.82 26.72 6.77
C LEU A 340 -8.02 25.81 6.44
N THR A 341 -7.78 24.51 6.27
CA THR A 341 -8.83 23.52 6.01
C THR A 341 -9.80 23.40 7.18
N ALA A 342 -9.28 23.40 8.42
CA ALA A 342 -10.13 23.41 9.60
C ALA A 342 -11.01 24.66 9.67
N ILE A 343 -10.46 25.84 9.35
CA ILE A 343 -11.23 27.10 9.27
C ILE A 343 -12.35 26.96 8.23
N ARG A 344 -12.05 26.47 7.02
CA ARG A 344 -13.04 26.26 5.96
C ARG A 344 -14.14 25.30 6.40
N HIS A 345 -13.76 24.17 7.01
CA HIS A 345 -14.68 23.13 7.45
C HIS A 345 -15.62 23.63 8.57
N HIS A 346 -15.06 24.25 9.62
CA HIS A 346 -15.87 24.79 10.72
C HIS A 346 -16.74 25.97 10.29
N CYS A 347 -16.24 26.82 9.40
CA CYS A 347 -17.03 27.86 8.77
C CYS A 347 -18.24 27.27 8.03
N LYS A 348 -18.01 26.27 7.16
CA LYS A 348 -19.07 25.61 6.38
C LYS A 348 -20.12 24.98 7.30
N ALA A 349 -19.68 24.24 8.31
CA ALA A 349 -20.57 23.64 9.31
C ALA A 349 -21.40 24.70 10.07
N SER A 350 -20.76 25.80 10.49
CA SER A 350 -21.43 26.92 11.17
C SER A 350 -22.47 27.60 10.26
N ALA A 351 -22.14 27.85 8.98
CA ALA A 351 -23.04 28.43 7.99
C ALA A 351 -24.24 27.52 7.68
N MET A 352 -24.00 26.23 7.43
CA MET A 352 -25.05 25.25 7.18
C MET A 352 -25.98 25.08 8.39
N SER A 353 -25.44 25.10 9.62
CA SER A 353 -26.24 25.05 10.85
C SER A 353 -27.21 26.24 11.01
N LYS A 354 -26.94 27.35 10.32
CA LYS A 354 -27.75 28.57 10.30
C LYS A 354 -28.66 28.66 9.06
N GLY A 355 -28.78 27.58 8.28
CA GLY A 355 -29.63 27.50 7.09
C GLY A 355 -28.96 27.92 5.79
N GLY A 356 -27.64 28.13 5.78
CA GLY A 356 -26.89 28.41 4.55
C GLY A 356 -26.84 27.19 3.61
N SER A 357 -26.77 27.44 2.30
CA SER A 357 -26.61 26.35 1.33
C SER A 357 -25.19 25.80 1.34
N GLU A 358 -25.03 24.52 0.97
CA GLU A 358 -23.72 23.88 0.96
C GLU A 358 -22.73 24.58 0.00
N VAL A 359 -23.21 24.92 -1.19
CA VAL A 359 -22.42 25.54 -2.27
C VAL A 359 -22.00 26.97 -1.89
N GLU A 360 -22.93 27.77 -1.35
CA GLU A 360 -22.63 29.14 -0.93
C GLU A 360 -21.67 29.14 0.26
N SER A 361 -21.94 28.29 1.26
CA SER A 361 -21.04 28.12 2.42
C SER A 361 -19.65 27.72 1.98
N PHE A 362 -19.53 26.83 0.99
CA PHE A 362 -18.24 26.45 0.42
C PHE A 362 -17.48 27.65 -0.16
N LEU A 363 -18.14 28.47 -0.99
CA LEU A 363 -17.52 29.64 -1.62
C LEU A 363 -17.07 30.70 -0.59
N VAL A 364 -17.97 31.05 0.34
CA VAL A 364 -17.70 32.05 1.38
C VAL A 364 -16.57 31.58 2.30
N CYS A 365 -16.61 30.34 2.76
CA CYS A 365 -15.61 29.81 3.68
C CYS A 365 -14.25 29.55 3.01
N GLY A 366 -14.25 29.23 1.70
CA GLY A 366 -13.04 29.22 0.89
C GLY A 366 -12.41 30.61 0.79
N CYS A 367 -13.23 31.64 0.58
CA CYS A 367 -12.78 33.04 0.56
C CYS A 367 -12.18 33.45 1.92
N PHE A 368 -12.82 33.11 3.04
CA PHE A 368 -12.28 33.40 4.38
C PHE A 368 -10.88 32.80 4.54
N ALA A 369 -10.72 31.50 4.29
CA ALA A 369 -9.44 30.82 4.41
C ALA A 369 -8.35 31.47 3.53
N ALA A 370 -8.70 31.90 2.31
CA ALA A 370 -7.77 32.61 1.42
C ALA A 370 -7.32 33.97 1.99
N GLU A 371 -8.20 34.71 2.66
CA GLU A 371 -7.84 35.99 3.28
C GLU A 371 -6.92 35.82 4.50
N PHE A 372 -7.09 34.74 5.29
CA PHE A 372 -6.14 34.39 6.36
C PHE A 372 -4.72 34.17 5.82
N ASP A 373 -4.60 33.47 4.68
CA ASP A 373 -3.31 33.22 4.02
C ASP A 373 -2.70 34.51 3.45
N LYS A 374 -3.49 35.30 2.71
CA LYS A 374 -3.04 36.55 2.08
C LYS A 374 -2.53 37.58 3.08
N VAL A 375 -3.16 37.70 4.24
CA VAL A 375 -2.75 38.63 5.31
C VAL A 375 -1.56 38.08 6.11
N GLY A 376 -1.17 36.81 5.89
CA GLY A 376 -0.02 36.20 6.54
C GLY A 376 -0.26 35.89 8.01
N VAL A 377 -1.46 35.42 8.36
CA VAL A 377 -1.76 34.99 9.73
C VAL A 377 -0.84 33.84 10.12
N ALA A 378 -0.24 33.92 11.30
CA ALA A 378 0.72 32.92 11.76
C ALA A 378 0.07 31.53 11.86
N ARG A 379 0.80 30.48 11.44
CA ARG A 379 0.26 29.11 11.32
C ARG A 379 -0.20 28.53 12.66
N ASP A 380 0.45 28.90 13.76
CA ASP A 380 0.03 28.52 15.11
C ASP A 380 -1.31 29.15 15.49
N GLU A 381 -1.57 30.39 15.08
CA GLU A 381 -2.87 31.05 15.29
C GLU A 381 -3.97 30.49 14.38
N ILE A 382 -3.65 30.15 13.13
CA ILE A 382 -4.57 29.44 12.23
C ILE A 382 -4.95 28.08 12.84
N ASN A 383 -3.96 27.30 13.29
CA ASN A 383 -4.19 26.00 13.92
C ASN A 383 -4.99 26.12 15.21
N TRP A 384 -4.69 27.14 16.03
CA TRP A 384 -5.45 27.43 17.23
C TRP A 384 -6.90 27.81 16.90
N LEU A 385 -7.12 28.66 15.90
CA LEU A 385 -8.47 29.04 15.47
C LEU A 385 -9.23 27.85 14.92
N GLY A 386 -8.61 26.99 14.10
CA GLY A 386 -9.24 25.75 13.62
C GLY A 386 -9.82 24.93 14.77
N LYS A 387 -9.06 24.72 15.84
CA LYS A 387 -9.52 23.98 17.03
C LYS A 387 -10.59 24.71 17.87
N ASN A 388 -10.68 26.04 17.75
CA ASN A 388 -11.48 26.88 18.63
C ASN A 388 -12.42 27.85 17.88
N TYR A 389 -12.80 27.51 16.63
CA TYR A 389 -13.32 28.45 15.62
C TYR A 389 -14.39 29.40 16.14
N ASP A 390 -15.47 28.87 16.73
CA ASP A 390 -16.60 29.66 17.25
C ASP A 390 -16.67 29.73 18.78
N GLN A 391 -15.66 29.21 19.49
CA GLN A 391 -15.63 29.29 20.94
C GLN A 391 -15.37 30.74 21.37
N GLY A 392 -16.24 31.34 22.18
CA GLY A 392 -15.99 32.66 22.77
C GLY A 392 -15.68 33.78 21.76
N LYS A 393 -16.25 33.71 20.53
CA LYS A 393 -16.01 34.64 19.41
C LYS A 393 -14.55 34.70 18.96
N ASN A 394 -13.81 33.59 19.05
CA ASN A 394 -12.39 33.54 18.69
C ASN A 394 -12.12 33.92 17.23
N PHE A 395 -12.98 33.52 16.29
CA PHE A 395 -12.90 33.99 14.91
C PHE A 395 -12.88 35.53 14.81
N MET A 396 -13.84 36.21 15.46
CA MET A 396 -13.91 37.67 15.45
C MET A 396 -12.70 38.33 16.13
N LYS A 397 -12.23 37.76 17.25
CA LYS A 397 -11.04 38.29 17.94
C LYS A 397 -9.80 38.20 17.06
N LEU A 398 -9.60 37.07 16.37
CA LEU A 398 -8.42 36.88 15.53
C LEU A 398 -8.47 37.77 14.28
N THR A 399 -9.63 37.90 13.65
CA THR A 399 -9.81 38.77 12.48
C THR A 399 -9.60 40.26 12.80
N GLN A 400 -9.92 40.70 14.01
CA GLN A 400 -9.64 42.06 14.49
C GLN A 400 -8.17 42.28 14.88
N LYS A 401 -7.44 41.21 15.26
CA LYS A 401 -6.02 41.29 15.62
C LYS A 401 -5.15 41.65 14.41
N TYR A 402 -5.51 41.14 13.22
CA TYR A 402 -4.75 41.35 11.99
C TYR A 402 -5.34 42.51 11.17
N LYS A 403 -4.53 43.55 10.95
CA LYS A 403 -4.96 44.76 10.24
C LYS A 403 -5.48 44.43 8.84
N GLY A 404 -6.73 44.80 8.55
CA GLY A 404 -7.37 44.61 7.24
C GLY A 404 -8.06 43.26 7.05
N LEU A 405 -7.85 42.28 7.93
CA LEU A 405 -8.40 40.93 7.76
C LEU A 405 -9.93 40.92 7.97
N HIS A 406 -10.43 41.67 8.96
CA HIS A 406 -11.87 41.75 9.23
C HIS A 406 -12.66 42.37 8.05
N GLU A 407 -12.12 43.41 7.43
CA GLU A 407 -12.71 44.06 6.26
C GLU A 407 -12.71 43.11 5.07
N LYS A 408 -11.58 42.42 4.81
CA LYS A 408 -11.43 41.45 3.72
C LYS A 408 -12.37 40.24 3.85
N ILE A 409 -12.55 39.74 5.07
CA ILE A 409 -13.53 38.67 5.34
C ILE A 409 -14.96 39.15 5.15
N SER A 410 -15.24 40.42 5.44
CA SER A 410 -16.57 41.00 5.22
C SER A 410 -16.88 41.16 3.72
N GLU A 411 -15.87 41.42 2.89
CA GLU A 411 -15.99 41.42 1.42
C GLU A 411 -16.39 40.03 0.87
N CYS A 412 -16.02 38.93 1.53
CA CYS A 412 -16.42 37.58 1.11
C CYS A 412 -17.92 37.26 1.30
N LEU A 413 -18.69 38.13 1.99
CA LEU A 413 -20.12 37.94 2.26
C LEU A 413 -21.03 38.57 1.20
N PHE A 414 -20.47 39.34 0.26
CA PHE A 414 -21.19 40.08 -0.78
C PHE A 414 -20.63 39.74 -2.16
#